data_AF-A0ABD1FGP2-F1
#
_entry.id   AF-A0ABD1FGP2-F1
#
_cell.length_a   1.000
_cell.length_b   1.000
_cell.length_c   1.000
_cell.angle_alpha   90.00
_cell.angle_beta   90.00
_cell.angle_gamma   90.00
#
_symmetry.space_group_name_H-M   'P 1'
#
loop_
_entity.id
_entity.type
_entity.pdbx_description
1 polymer ?
#
loop_
_entity_poly.entity_id
_entity_poly.type
_entity_poly.pdbx_seq_one_letter_code
_entity_poly.pdbx_strand_id
1 'polypeptide(L)'
;MESLYKKIAILSVFIVILEGATAQTICNITMKGFSECKPAATPPIPPPPSAACCSVLSKADLKCLCSHKNSTILPSLGVDPELAVHLPEKCNIPNPPKC
;
A
#
# COMPACT_ATOMS: atom_id res chain seq x y z
N MET A 1 20.33 -39.42 -24.49
CA MET A 1 18.97 -39.14 -23.98
C MET A 1 19.00 -38.26 -22.72
N GLU A 2 19.96 -38.49 -21.82
CA GLU A 2 20.13 -37.76 -20.54
C GLU A 2 20.42 -36.25 -20.70
N SER A 3 21.18 -35.87 -21.73
CA SER A 3 21.51 -34.45 -22.00
C SER A 3 20.29 -33.63 -22.47
N LEU A 4 19.34 -34.27 -23.16
CA LEU A 4 18.10 -33.62 -23.60
C LEU A 4 17.14 -33.46 -22.42
N TYR A 5 17.03 -34.48 -21.56
CA TYR A 5 16.21 -34.42 -20.35
C TYR A 5 16.73 -33.37 -19.36
N LYS A 6 18.05 -33.25 -19.18
CA LYS A 6 18.66 -32.21 -18.34
C LYS A 6 18.42 -30.80 -18.91
N LYS A 7 18.50 -30.62 -20.24
CA LYS A 7 18.17 -29.34 -20.89
C LYS A 7 16.69 -29.00 -20.77
N ILE A 8 15.79 -29.98 -20.91
CA ILE A 8 14.34 -29.81 -20.73
C ILE A 8 14.01 -29.51 -19.27
N ALA A 9 14.61 -30.20 -18.30
CA ALA A 9 14.42 -29.98 -16.87
C ALA A 9 14.95 -28.61 -16.43
N ILE A 10 16.08 -28.15 -17.00
CA ILE A 10 16.58 -26.80 -16.76
C ILE A 10 15.66 -25.76 -17.41
N LEU A 11 15.20 -25.98 -18.65
CA LEU A 11 14.25 -25.07 -19.32
C LEU A 11 12.91 -24.98 -18.56
N SER A 12 12.41 -26.10 -18.02
CA SER A 12 11.11 -26.14 -17.35
C SER A 12 11.12 -25.41 -16.01
N VAL A 13 12.27 -25.33 -15.32
CA VAL A 13 12.41 -24.57 -14.06
C VAL A 13 12.38 -23.05 -14.29
N PHE A 14 12.83 -22.55 -15.45
CA PHE A 14 12.78 -21.11 -15.77
C PHE A 14 11.37 -20.59 -16.12
N ILE A 15 10.45 -21.46 -16.54
CA ILE A 15 9.10 -21.04 -16.97
C ILE A 15 8.19 -20.73 -15.77
N VAL A 16 8.52 -21.20 -14.56
CA VAL A 16 7.65 -21.07 -13.37
C VAL A 16 7.71 -19.68 -12.71
N ILE A 17 8.59 -18.77 -13.15
CA ILE A 17 8.77 -17.45 -12.51
C ILE A 17 7.81 -16.38 -13.07
N LEU A 18 7.04 -16.69 -14.11
CA LEU A 18 6.20 -15.68 -14.78
C LEU A 18 4.78 -15.52 -14.20
N GLU A 19 4.37 -16.37 -13.27
CA GLU A 19 3.01 -16.36 -12.74
C GLU A 19 2.98 -15.79 -11.31
N GLY A 20 2.66 -14.49 -11.22
CA GLY A 20 2.11 -13.95 -9.98
C GLY A 20 3.02 -13.05 -9.15
N ALA A 21 3.59 -12.00 -9.76
CA ALA A 21 3.84 -10.77 -9.00
C ALA A 21 2.48 -10.15 -8.64
N THR A 22 1.73 -10.76 -7.72
CA THR A 22 0.57 -10.12 -7.12
C THR A 22 1.10 -8.87 -6.43
N ALA A 23 0.66 -7.70 -6.89
CA ALA A 23 0.98 -6.46 -6.19
C ALA A 23 0.42 -6.60 -4.78
N GLN A 24 1.30 -6.79 -3.79
CA GLN A 24 0.88 -6.95 -2.40
C GLN A 24 0.16 -5.66 -1.99
N THR A 25 -1.12 -5.79 -1.66
CA THR A 25 -1.92 -4.70 -1.13
C THR A 25 -2.12 -4.89 0.37
N ILE A 26 -2.11 -3.79 1.10
CA ILE A 26 -2.46 -3.75 2.53
C ILE A 26 -3.68 -2.85 2.64
N CYS A 27 -4.78 -3.36 3.19
CA CYS A 27 -6.04 -2.60 3.30
C CYS A 27 -6.50 -2.01 1.95
N ASN A 28 -6.35 -2.78 0.87
CA ASN A 28 -6.62 -2.37 -0.51
C ASN A 28 -5.77 -1.18 -1.02
N ILE A 29 -4.61 -0.93 -0.41
CA ILE A 29 -3.63 0.08 -0.85
C ILE A 29 -2.37 -0.63 -1.36
N THR A 30 -1.91 -0.25 -2.56
CA THR A 30 -0.62 -0.66 -3.11
C THR A 30 0.51 0.18 -2.53
N MET A 31 1.77 -0.28 -2.64
CA MET A 31 2.94 0.54 -2.26
C MET A 31 2.96 1.89 -2.97
N LYS A 32 2.57 1.93 -4.25
CA LYS A 32 2.40 3.18 -4.98
C LYS A 32 1.31 4.05 -4.33
N GLY A 33 0.14 3.49 -4.05
CA GLY A 33 -0.94 4.25 -3.39
C GLY A 33 -0.54 4.79 -2.02
N PHE A 34 0.23 4.03 -1.23
CA PHE A 34 0.81 4.51 0.02
C PHE A 34 1.74 5.70 -0.22
N SER A 35 2.61 5.63 -1.24
CA SER A 35 3.54 6.73 -1.55
C SER A 35 2.83 8.02 -1.98
N GLU A 36 1.67 7.94 -2.63
CA GLU A 36 0.86 9.11 -2.98
C GLU A 36 0.29 9.83 -1.74
N CYS A 37 -0.04 9.07 -0.69
CA CYS A 37 -0.64 9.60 0.53
C CYS A 37 0.36 9.98 1.62
N LYS A 38 1.52 9.33 1.65
CA LYS A 38 2.55 9.54 2.69
C LYS A 38 2.86 11.02 2.94
N PRO A 39 3.09 11.88 1.92
CA PRO A 39 3.45 13.28 2.17
C PRO A 39 2.43 14.04 3.03
N ALA A 40 1.13 13.76 2.86
CA ALA A 40 0.06 14.45 3.59
C ALA A 40 -0.10 13.96 5.05
N ALA A 41 0.57 12.85 5.41
CA ALA A 41 0.61 12.30 6.75
C ALA A 41 2.02 12.36 7.38
N THR A 42 2.93 13.18 6.85
CA THR A 42 4.30 13.33 7.36
C THR A 42 4.48 14.72 7.99
N PRO A 43 4.97 14.80 9.25
CA PRO A 43 5.29 16.08 9.91
C PRO A 43 6.54 16.75 9.28
N PRO A 44 6.81 18.04 9.58
CA PRO A 44 6.12 18.91 10.55
C PRO A 44 4.91 19.65 9.98
N ILE A 45 4.94 19.99 8.69
CA ILE A 45 3.88 20.77 8.02
C ILE A 45 3.50 19.99 6.76
N PRO A 46 2.56 19.03 6.86
CA PRO A 46 2.15 18.25 5.70
C PRO A 46 1.42 19.13 4.68
N PRO A 47 1.67 18.96 3.37
CA PRO A 47 0.84 19.56 2.34
C PRO A 47 -0.58 18.97 2.37
N PRO A 48 -1.56 19.62 1.70
CA PRO A 48 -2.86 19.01 1.47
C PRO A 48 -2.72 17.69 0.67
N PRO A 49 -3.64 16.72 0.87
CA PRO A 49 -3.59 15.46 0.12
C PRO A 49 -3.75 15.71 -1.38
N SER A 50 -2.96 14.99 -2.18
CA SER A 50 -3.08 15.03 -3.63
C SER A 50 -4.39 14.37 -4.08
N ALA A 51 -4.85 14.71 -5.29
CA ALA A 51 -6.00 14.03 -5.90
C ALA A 51 -5.75 12.52 -6.05
N ALA A 52 -4.50 12.12 -6.32
CA ALA A 52 -4.10 10.71 -6.37
C ALA A 52 -4.26 10.03 -5.01
N CYS A 53 -3.82 10.67 -3.93
CA CYS A 53 -4.04 10.15 -2.58
C CYS A 53 -5.53 9.99 -2.26
N CYS A 54 -6.35 11.01 -2.54
CA CYS A 54 -7.79 10.90 -2.29
C CYS A 54 -8.46 9.82 -3.15
N SER A 55 -7.98 9.57 -4.37
CA SER A 55 -8.44 8.45 -5.21
C SER A 55 -8.05 7.08 -4.64
N VAL A 56 -6.91 7.00 -3.96
CA VAL A 56 -6.49 5.78 -3.24
C VAL A 56 -7.37 5.57 -2.01
N LEU A 57 -7.55 6.61 -1.18
CA LEU A 57 -8.34 6.52 0.05
C LEU A 57 -9.82 6.22 -0.21
N SER A 58 -10.39 6.68 -1.32
CA SER A 58 -11.78 6.35 -1.69
C SER A 58 -12.02 4.88 -2.03
N LYS A 59 -10.94 4.13 -2.31
CA LYS A 59 -10.97 2.69 -2.59
C LYS A 59 -10.39 1.87 -1.44
N ALA A 60 -9.72 2.51 -0.48
CA ALA A 60 -9.05 1.84 0.62
C ALA A 60 -10.05 1.24 1.62
N ASP A 61 -9.63 0.17 2.28
CA ASP A 61 -10.34 -0.32 3.47
C ASP A 61 -9.89 0.51 4.68
N LEU A 62 -10.62 1.59 4.96
CA LEU A 62 -10.29 2.52 6.04
C LEU A 62 -10.37 1.86 7.43
N LYS A 63 -11.22 0.85 7.61
CA LYS A 63 -11.34 0.12 8.89
C LYS A 63 -10.14 -0.80 9.12
N CYS A 64 -9.65 -1.44 8.04
CA CYS A 64 -8.38 -2.15 8.05
C CYS A 64 -7.22 -1.19 8.39
N LEU A 65 -7.16 0.00 7.77
CA LEU A 65 -6.11 0.98 8.06
C LEU A 65 -6.12 1.43 9.53
N CYS A 66 -7.30 1.64 10.13
CA CYS A 66 -7.43 1.94 11.55
C CYS A 66 -6.80 0.87 12.45
N SER A 67 -6.84 -0.40 12.05
CA SER A 67 -6.22 -1.50 12.81
C SER A 67 -4.69 -1.41 12.82
N HIS A 68 -4.11 -0.66 11.87
CA HIS A 68 -2.67 -0.38 11.80
C HIS A 68 -2.27 0.95 12.44
N LYS A 69 -3.19 1.75 12.97
CA LYS A 69 -2.87 3.11 13.49
C LYS A 69 -1.79 3.11 14.57
N ASN A 70 -1.77 2.08 15.40
CA ASN A 70 -0.80 1.93 16.50
C ASN A 70 0.42 1.09 16.10
N SER A 71 0.59 0.80 14.81
CA SER A 71 1.73 0.01 14.35
C SER A 71 3.03 0.81 14.50
N THR A 72 4.01 0.21 15.14
CA THR A 72 5.35 0.77 15.33
C THR A 72 6.10 1.01 14.02
N ILE A 73 5.59 0.47 12.90
CA ILE A 73 6.18 0.70 11.58
C ILE A 73 5.83 2.06 10.98
N LEU A 74 4.69 2.68 11.36
CA LEU A 74 4.27 3.95 10.77
C LEU A 74 5.30 5.08 11.02
N PRO A 75 5.78 5.30 12.26
CA PRO A 75 6.82 6.31 12.51
C PRO A 75 8.13 6.00 11.78
N SER A 76 8.49 4.72 11.65
CA SER A 76 9.69 4.29 10.91
C SER A 76 9.58 4.60 9.41
N LEU A 77 8.36 4.63 8.87
CA LEU A 77 8.08 5.04 7.49
C LEU A 77 7.90 6.56 7.35
N GLY A 78 7.99 7.32 8.44
CA GLY A 78 7.78 8.77 8.49
C GLY A 78 6.30 9.17 8.42
N VAL A 79 5.38 8.26 8.73
CA VAL A 79 3.95 8.54 8.81
C VAL A 79 3.58 8.80 10.26
N ASP A 80 2.95 9.95 10.50
CA ASP A 80 2.32 10.26 11.76
C ASP A 80 0.86 9.75 11.75
N PRO A 81 0.48 8.88 12.70
CA PRO A 81 -0.85 8.29 12.72
C PRO A 81 -1.96 9.31 12.98
N GLU A 82 -1.70 10.39 13.72
CA GLU A 82 -2.69 11.43 13.99
C GLU A 82 -2.95 12.30 12.75
N LEU A 83 -1.94 12.54 11.92
CA LEU A 83 -2.13 13.15 10.61
C LEU A 83 -2.85 12.22 9.64
N ALA A 84 -2.54 10.92 9.67
CA ALA A 84 -3.10 9.93 8.76
C ALA A 84 -4.62 9.74 8.93
N VAL A 85 -5.13 9.70 10.17
CA VAL A 85 -6.57 9.49 10.46
C VAL A 85 -7.45 10.66 10.01
N HIS A 86 -6.88 11.86 9.85
CA HIS A 86 -7.59 13.02 9.31
C HIS A 86 -7.63 13.08 7.78
N LEU A 87 -6.85 12.25 7.07
CA LEU A 87 -6.82 12.28 5.59
C LEU A 87 -8.18 11.95 4.94
N PRO A 88 -8.96 10.96 5.41
CA PRO A 88 -10.28 10.68 4.84
C PRO A 88 -11.22 11.90 4.89
N GLU A 89 -11.20 12.65 5.99
CA GLU A 89 -12.00 13.88 6.13
C GLU A 89 -11.51 14.97 5.17
N LYS A 90 -10.19 15.19 5.07
CA LYS A 90 -9.60 16.15 4.10
C LYS A 90 -9.90 15.78 2.64
N CYS A 91 -10.11 14.49 2.36
CA CYS A 91 -10.52 13.99 1.05
C CYS A 91 -12.04 13.95 0.84
N ASN A 92 -12.85 14.44 1.79
CA ASN A 92 -14.31 14.44 1.74
C ASN A 92 -14.92 13.03 1.57
N ILE A 93 -14.31 12.01 2.19
CA ILE A 93 -14.85 10.65 2.17
C ILE A 93 -16.03 10.59 3.16
N PRO A 94 -17.22 10.11 2.74
CA PRO A 94 -18.38 10.05 3.61
C PRO A 94 -18.20 9.00 4.71
N ASN A 95 -18.59 9.36 5.94
CA ASN A 95 -18.60 8.47 7.11
C ASN A 95 -17.25 7.74 7.34
N PRO A 96 -16.12 8.46 7.48
CA PRO A 96 -14.85 7.82 7.76
C PRO A 96 -14.90 7.14 9.14
N PRO A 97 -14.16 6.03 9.34
CA PRO A 97 -14.09 5.37 10.63
C PRO A 97 -13.50 6.32 11.68
N LYS A 98 -14.08 6.31 12.88
CA LYS A 98 -13.57 7.07 14.03
C LYS A 98 -12.50 6.23 14.74
N CYS A 99 -11.28 6.40 14.28
CA CYS A 99 -10.05 5.92 14.91
C CYS A 99 -9.05 7.09 14.88
#